data_AF-T1BLH5-F1
#
_entry.id   AF-T1BLH5-F1
#
_cell.length_a   1.000
_cell.length_b   1.000
_cell.length_c   1.000
_cell.angle_alpha   90.00
_cell.angle_beta   90.00
_cell.angle_gamma   90.00
#
_symmetry.space_group_name_H-M   'P 1'
#
loop_
_entity.id
_entity.type
_entity.pdbx_description
1 polymer ?
#
loop_
_entity_poly.entity_id
_entity_poly.type
_entity_poly.pdbx_seq_one_letter_code
_entity_poly.pdbx_strand_id
1 'polypeptide(L)'
;FIGVMFSIDTETGFRDVVFITGAYGLGENVVQGNVDPDEFYVFKETFKQGKKAIIRKNLGQKQFRMVYSEGVTKDTVHNERVSGRDARNSA
;
A
#
# COMPACT_ATOMS: atom_id res chain seq x y z
N PHE A 1 -7.99 -0.34 3.47
CA PHE A 1 -6.73 -0.30 2.71
C PHE A 1 -6.32 1.15 2.62
N ILE A 2 -5.09 1.48 2.99
CA ILE A 2 -4.53 2.83 2.98
C ILE A 2 -3.33 2.86 2.04
N GLY A 3 -3.03 4.01 1.46
CA GLY A 3 -1.95 4.10 0.49
C GLY A 3 -1.69 5.52 0.02
N VAL A 4 -0.60 5.70 -0.72
CA VAL A 4 -0.26 6.95 -1.38
C VAL A 4 -0.04 6.71 -2.87
N MET A 5 -0.24 7.75 -3.67
CA MET A 5 -0.02 7.70 -5.10
C MET A 5 0.81 8.91 -5.52
N PHE A 6 1.81 8.66 -6.35
CA PHE A 6 2.62 9.67 -7.00
C PHE A 6 2.42 9.57 -8.51
N SER A 7 2.14 10.70 -9.16
CA SER A 7 2.00 10.77 -10.61
C SER A 7 3.34 10.79 -11.35
N ILE A 8 4.43 10.46 -10.67
CA ILE A 8 5.80 10.46 -11.15
C ILE A 8 6.55 9.37 -10.37
N ASP A 9 7.53 8.73 -11.00
CA ASP A 9 8.49 7.93 -10.28
C ASP A 9 9.40 8.84 -9.44
N THR A 10 9.36 8.71 -8.12
CA THR A 10 10.12 9.55 -7.19
C THR A 10 11.60 9.19 -7.12
N GLU A 11 12.00 7.99 -7.57
CA GLU A 11 13.41 7.57 -7.59
C GLU A 11 14.14 8.12 -8.81
N THR A 12 13.51 8.03 -9.99
CA THR A 12 14.13 8.40 -11.27
C THR A 12 13.64 9.73 -11.84
N GLY A 13 12.51 10.26 -11.37
CA GLY A 13 11.84 11.42 -11.95
C GLY A 13 11.06 11.12 -13.23
N PHE A 14 10.90 9.84 -13.61
CA PHE A 14 10.20 9.46 -14.83
C PHE A 14 8.69 9.75 -14.72
N ARG A 15 8.19 10.66 -15.57
CA ARG A 15 6.82 11.20 -15.49
C ARG A 15 5.75 10.31 -16.11
N ASP A 16 6.11 9.34 -16.94
CA ASP A 16 5.11 8.54 -17.66
C ASP A 16 4.63 7.34 -16.85
N VAL A 17 5.00 7.27 -15.58
CA VAL A 17 4.56 6.22 -14.66
C VAL A 17 3.85 6.85 -13.46
N VAL A 18 2.83 6.14 -12.98
CA VAL A 18 2.18 6.40 -11.70
C VAL A 18 2.66 5.33 -10.73
N PHE A 19 3.23 5.76 -9.62
CA PHE A 19 3.67 4.90 -8.52
C PHE A 19 2.59 4.89 -7.44
N ILE A 20 2.11 3.70 -7.09
CA ILE A 20 1.04 3.51 -6.10
C ILE A 20 1.59 2.58 -5.02
N THR A 21 1.46 2.99 -3.76
CA THR A 21 1.74 2.11 -2.63
C THR A 21 0.51 1.90 -1.77
N GLY A 22 0.40 0.73 -1.14
CA GLY A 22 -0.72 0.50 -0.22
C GLY A 22 -0.56 -0.66 0.76
N ALA A 23 -1.18 -0.52 1.92
CA ALA A 23 -1.13 -1.47 3.02
C ALA A 23 -2.46 -1.55 3.79
N TYR A 24 -2.57 -2.52 4.69
CA TYR A 24 -3.70 -2.65 5.61
C TYR A 24 -3.41 -1.89 6.91
N GLY A 25 -4.39 -1.13 7.40
CA GLY A 25 -4.30 -0.42 8.67
C GLY A 25 -4.98 0.95 8.64
N LEU A 26 -4.78 1.70 9.72
CA LEU A 26 -5.23 3.09 9.88
C LEU A 26 -4.17 4.07 9.36
N GLY A 27 -4.63 5.13 8.67
CA GLY A 27 -3.80 6.05 7.87
C GLY A 27 -2.70 6.80 8.63
N GLU A 28 -2.78 6.86 9.96
CA GLU A 28 -1.77 7.51 10.81
C GLU A 28 -0.42 6.77 10.84
N ASN A 29 -0.34 5.52 10.35
CA ASN A 29 0.87 4.68 10.49
C ASN A 29 1.82 4.57 9.30
N VAL A 30 1.55 5.18 8.14
CA VAL A 30 2.53 5.16 7.03
C VAL A 30 3.86 5.82 7.47
N VAL A 31 3.82 6.71 8.46
CA VAL A 31 4.95 7.48 8.95
C VAL A 31 5.87 6.69 9.90
N GLN A 32 5.42 5.57 10.47
CA GLN A 32 6.23 4.81 11.45
C GLN A 32 7.14 3.74 10.83
N GLY A 33 7.12 3.54 9.50
CA GLY A 33 8.08 2.67 8.80
C GLY A 33 7.99 1.16 9.10
N ASN A 34 7.04 0.73 9.93
CA ASN A 34 6.92 -0.66 10.39
C ASN A 34 6.03 -1.55 9.49
N VAL A 35 5.55 -1.04 8.37
CA VAL A 35 4.66 -1.77 7.46
C VAL A 35 5.27 -1.75 6.06
N ASP A 36 5.42 -2.93 5.47
CA ASP A 36 5.89 -3.15 4.11
C ASP A 36 4.69 -3.12 3.13
N PRO A 37 4.48 -2.02 2.38
CA PRO A 37 3.34 -1.85 1.50
C PRO A 37 3.50 -2.62 0.19
N ASP A 38 2.40 -2.79 -0.54
CA ASP A 38 2.46 -3.21 -1.94
C ASP A 38 2.87 -2.02 -2.76
N GLU A 39 3.59 -2.28 -3.84
CA GLU A 39 4.04 -1.28 -4.78
C GLU A 39 3.57 -1.66 -6.18
N PHE A 40 2.97 -0.70 -6.87
CA PHE A 40 2.52 -0.86 -8.24
C PHE A 40 3.06 0.29 -9.08
N TYR A 41 3.63 -0.05 -10.22
CA TYR A 41 3.99 0.91 -11.25
C TYR A 41 3.01 0.77 -12.41
N VAL A 42 2.33 1.86 -12.73
CA VAL A 42 1.35 1.94 -13.80
C VAL A 42 1.87 2.85 -14.91
N PHE A 43 2.05 2.30 -16.11
CA PHE A 43 2.51 3.06 -17.26
C PHE A 43 1.33 3.78 -17.95
N LYS A 44 1.43 5.11 -18.00
CA LYS A 44 0.32 5.98 -18.42
C LYS A 44 -0.04 5.77 -19.89
N GLU A 45 0.93 5.57 -20.77
CA GLU A 45 0.66 5.41 -22.20
C GLU A 45 -0.10 4.12 -22.50
N THR A 46 0.26 3.00 -21.86
CA THR A 46 -0.53 1.76 -21.99
C THR A 46 -1.93 1.89 -21.41
N PHE A 47 -2.10 2.68 -20.34
CA PHE A 47 -3.41 2.96 -19.77
C PHE A 47 -4.29 3.77 -20.74
N LYS A 48 -3.76 4.83 -21.34
CA LYS A 48 -4.46 5.65 -22.35
C LYS A 48 -4.88 4.83 -23.59
N GLN A 49 -4.10 3.80 -23.93
CA GLN A 49 -4.39 2.87 -25.01
C GLN A 49 -5.41 1.77 -24.64
N GLY A 50 -5.96 1.80 -23.42
CA GLY A 50 -6.92 0.78 -22.94
C GLY A 50 -6.29 -0.61 -22.71
N LYS A 51 -4.95 -0.68 -22.61
CA LYS A 51 -4.22 -1.93 -22.38
C LYS A 51 -3.93 -2.12 -20.90
N LYS A 52 -3.49 -3.33 -20.53
CA LYS A 52 -3.00 -3.63 -19.18
C LYS A 52 -1.82 -2.71 -18.87
N ALA A 53 -2.01 -1.82 -17.90
CA ALA A 53 -1.08 -0.73 -17.62
C ALA A 53 -0.15 -0.98 -16.43
N ILE A 54 -0.40 -2.02 -15.63
CA ILE A 54 0.48 -2.40 -14.52
C ILE A 54 1.71 -3.08 -15.12
N ILE A 55 2.85 -2.40 -15.04
CA ILE A 55 4.13 -2.87 -15.58
C ILE A 55 4.99 -3.54 -14.52
N ARG A 56 4.76 -3.20 -13.24
CA ARG A 56 5.44 -3.84 -12.10
C ARG A 56 4.49 -3.92 -10.92
N LYS A 57 4.58 -5.04 -10.21
CA LYS A 57 3.85 -5.31 -8.98
C LYS A 57 4.82 -5.96 -8.00
N ASN A 58 5.04 -5.31 -6.86
CA ASN A 58 5.79 -5.84 -5.74
C ASN A 58 4.83 -5.98 -4.57
N LEU A 59 4.69 -7.19 -4.03
CA LEU A 59 3.78 -7.44 -2.92
C LEU A 59 4.58 -7.39 -1.62
N GLY A 60 4.34 -6.37 -0.81
CA GLY A 60 4.93 -6.25 0.51
C GLY A 60 4.37 -7.33 1.43
N GLN A 61 5.12 -7.73 2.45
CA GLN A 61 4.68 -8.84 3.32
C GLN A 61 3.46 -8.52 4.18
N LYS A 62 3.12 -7.23 4.36
CA LYS A 62 1.97 -6.74 5.15
C LYS A 62 1.79 -7.46 6.48
N GLN A 63 2.86 -7.80 7.18
CA GLN A 63 2.78 -8.73 8.31
C GLN A 63 1.95 -8.19 9.48
N PHE A 64 1.82 -6.86 9.59
CA PHE A 64 1.13 -6.19 10.68
C PHE A 64 0.17 -5.13 10.14
N ARG A 65 -1.00 -5.00 10.77
CA ARG A 65 -1.96 -3.91 10.58
C ARG A 65 -2.30 -3.33 11.95
N MET A 66 -2.48 -2.02 12.02
CA MET A 66 -3.02 -1.38 13.23
C MET A 66 -4.55 -1.35 13.16
N VAL A 67 -5.22 -1.70 14.25
CA VAL A 67 -6.67 -1.65 14.42
C VAL A 67 -7.04 -0.84 15.66
N TYR A 68 -8.27 -0.32 15.70
CA TYR A 68 -8.80 0.31 16.90
C TYR A 68 -9.02 -0.74 17.99
N SER A 69 -8.68 -0.38 19.23
CA SER A 69 -8.99 -1.21 20.39
C SER A 69 -10.49 -1.11 20.69
N GLU A 70 -11.20 -2.24 20.78
CA GLU A 70 -12.59 -2.26 21.23
C GLU A 70 -12.64 -2.07 22.76
N GLY A 71 -12.73 -0.84 23.24
CA GLY A 71 -12.92 -0.53 24.66
C GLY A 71 -12.41 0.84 25.11
N VAL A 72 -12.71 1.20 26.37
CA VAL A 72 -12.17 2.40 27.04
C VAL A 72 -10.79 2.06 27.64
N THR A 73 -9.83 1.70 26.79
CA THR A 73 -8.43 1.56 27.18
C THR A 73 -7.65 2.84 26.90
N LYS A 74 -6.61 3.10 27.70
CA LYS A 74 -5.74 4.28 27.57
C LYS A 74 -5.02 4.32 26.20
N ASP A 75 -4.83 3.16 25.59
CA ASP A 75 -4.34 2.97 24.24
C ASP A 75 -5.51 2.68 23.29
N THR A 76 -5.78 3.62 22.39
CA THR A 76 -6.90 3.58 21.43
C THR A 76 -6.63 2.73 20.19
N VAL A 77 -5.37 2.34 19.96
CA VAL A 77 -4.92 1.61 18.78
C VAL A 77 -3.86 0.56 19.14
N HIS A 78 -3.87 -0.59 18.45
CA HIS A 78 -2.85 -1.62 18.62
C HIS A 78 -2.53 -2.36 17.31
N ASN A 79 -1.34 -2.96 17.22
CA ASN A 79 -0.89 -3.72 16.05
C ASN A 79 -1.30 -5.18 16.16
N GLU A 80 -2.01 -5.67 15.16
CA GLU A 80 -2.35 -7.08 14.98
C GLU A 80 -1.60 -7.66 13.78
N ARG A 81 -1.26 -8.95 13.86
CA ARG A 81 -0.74 -9.66 12.68
C ARG A 81 -1.84 -9.82 11.64
N VAL A 82 -1.53 -9.48 10.39
CA VAL A 82 -2.44 -9.73 9.27
C VAL A 82 -2.46 -11.24 9.01
N SER A 83 -3.66 -11.82 8.93
CA SER A 83 -3.80 -13.25 8.62
C SER A 83 -3.28 -13.54 7.21
N GLY A 84 -2.67 -14.71 7.00
CA GLY A 84 -2.09 -15.09 5.71
C GLY A 84 -3.08 -15.19 4.54
N ARG A 85 -4.40 -15.20 4.81
CA ARG A 85 -5.46 -15.11 3.79
C ARG A 85 -5.65 -13.68 3.29
N ASP A 86 -5.60 -12.71 4.19
CA ASP A 86 -5.77 -11.29 3.86
C ASP A 86 -4.53 -10.75 3.14
N ALA A 87 -3.33 -11.23 3.49
CA ALA A 87 -2.10 -10.87 2.79
C ALA A 87 -2.09 -11.35 1.32
N ARG A 88 -2.67 -12.53 1.03
CA ARG A 88 -2.69 -13.15 -0.31
C ARG A 88 -3.80 -12.62 -1.23
N ASN A 89 -4.89 -12.10 -0.69
CA ASN A 89 -6.00 -11.54 -1.47
C ASN A 89 -5.73 -10.14 -2.04
N SER A 90 -4.55 -9.58 -1.79
CA SER A 90 -4.05 -8.32 -2.36
C SER A 90 -3.57 -8.46 -3.82
N ALA A 91 -3.77 -9.63 -4.44
CA ALA A 91 -3.20 -9.97 -5.74
C ALA A 91 -4.13 -9.70 -6.94
#